data_AF-A0A8J6Z1Z0-F1
#
_entry.id   AF-A0A8J6Z1Z0-F1
#
_cell.length_a   1.000
_cell.length_b   1.000
_cell.length_c   1.000
_cell.angle_alpha   90.00
_cell.angle_beta   90.00
_cell.angle_gamma   90.00
#
_symmetry.space_group_name_H-M   'P 1'
#
loop_
_entity.id
_entity.type
_entity.pdbx_description
1 polymer ?
#
loop_
_entity_poly.entity_id
_entity_poly.type
_entity_poly.pdbx_seq_one_letter_code
_entity_poly.pdbx_strand_id
1 'polypeptide(L)'
;MEKTLGETVRKHHMIKRGDKVLVGISGGPDSVALAHWLYRHREEYGIEVALAHYHHGLRGREADEDEAFVHHLAKEWNLPYYLGKAPLKEIHKEELGNLQDLAREYRYRFFRERREDRSE
;
A
#
# COMPACT_ATOMS: atom_id res chain seq x y z
N MET A 1 1.76 -7.90 20.06
CA MET A 1 1.39 -7.41 18.72
C MET A 1 1.24 -8.56 17.72
N GLU A 2 2.25 -9.42 17.54
CA GLU A 2 2.18 -10.54 16.58
C GLU A 2 1.05 -11.54 16.86
N LYS A 3 0.86 -11.97 18.12
CA LYS A 3 -0.26 -12.87 18.50
C LYS A 3 -1.62 -12.26 18.18
N THR A 4 -1.79 -10.97 18.47
CA THR A 4 -3.05 -10.24 18.29
C THR A 4 -3.40 -10.06 16.81
N LEU A 5 -2.41 -9.74 15.96
CA LEU A 5 -2.66 -9.57 14.52
C LEU A 5 -3.01 -10.90 13.85
N GLY A 6 -2.26 -11.97 14.16
CA GLY A 6 -2.54 -13.31 13.64
C GLY A 6 -3.91 -13.84 14.09
N GLU A 7 -4.30 -13.57 15.34
CA GLU A 7 -5.64 -13.88 15.85
C GLU A 7 -6.73 -13.12 15.10
N THR A 8 -6.58 -11.81 14.87
CA THR A 8 -7.53 -11.01 14.09
C THR A 8 -7.66 -11.55 12.67
N VAL A 9 -6.54 -11.81 12.00
CA VAL A 9 -6.52 -12.36 10.63
C VAL A 9 -7.29 -13.67 10.55
N ARG A 10 -7.06 -14.59 11.50
CA ARG A 10 -7.75 -15.89 11.56
C ARG A 10 -9.24 -15.73 11.90
N LYS A 11 -9.56 -14.95 12.94
CA LYS A 11 -10.93 -14.72 13.43
C LYS A 11 -11.84 -14.14 12.35
N HIS A 12 -11.31 -13.24 11.52
CA HIS A 12 -12.08 -12.56 10.48
C HIS A 12 -11.87 -13.13 9.08
N HIS A 13 -11.15 -14.26 8.94
CA HIS A 13 -10.84 -14.89 7.65
C HIS A 13 -10.32 -13.88 6.61
N MET A 14 -9.42 -12.99 7.04
CA MET A 14 -9.01 -11.82 6.24
C MET A 14 -8.14 -12.20 5.04
N ILE A 15 -7.41 -13.32 5.12
CA ILE A 15 -6.59 -13.87 4.05
C ILE A 15 -6.75 -15.38 3.99
N LYS A 16 -6.64 -15.93 2.78
CA LYS A 16 -6.70 -17.35 2.48
C LYS A 16 -5.45 -17.77 1.71
N ARG A 17 -5.09 -19.05 1.81
CA ARG A 17 -4.02 -19.62 1.02
C ARG A 17 -4.31 -19.44 -0.47
N GLY A 18 -3.31 -18.99 -1.22
CA GLY A 18 -3.42 -18.63 -2.63
C GLY A 18 -3.79 -17.17 -2.89
N ASP A 19 -4.09 -16.39 -1.86
CA ASP A 19 -4.41 -14.97 -2.05
C ASP A 19 -3.19 -14.18 -2.54
N LYS A 20 -3.45 -13.30 -3.49
CA LYS A 20 -2.54 -12.28 -3.99
C LYS A 20 -2.83 -10.96 -3.25
N VAL A 21 -2.06 -10.64 -2.22
CA VAL A 21 -2.28 -9.48 -1.34
C VAL A 21 -1.50 -8.26 -1.82
N LEU A 22 -2.21 -7.16 -2.11
CA LEU A 22 -1.63 -5.85 -2.40
C LEU A 22 -1.66 -4.98 -1.14
N VAL A 23 -0.49 -4.59 -0.63
CA VAL A 23 -0.36 -3.79 0.59
C VAL A 23 -0.12 -2.33 0.24
N GLY A 24 -1.10 -1.48 0.56
CA GLY A 24 -0.95 -0.03 0.49
C GLY A 24 0.01 0.46 1.59
N ILE A 25 1.17 0.99 1.20
CA ILE A 25 2.23 1.42 2.13
C ILE A 25 2.56 2.91 1.92
N SER A 26 2.52 3.69 3.00
CA SER A 26 2.77 5.14 2.94
C SER A 26 4.20 5.54 3.29
N GLY A 27 5.01 4.62 3.82
CA GLY A 27 6.33 4.92 4.41
C GLY A 27 6.26 5.16 5.92
N GLY A 28 5.07 5.44 6.46
CA GLY A 28 4.86 5.61 7.89
C GLY A 28 4.95 4.29 8.69
N PRO A 29 5.30 4.36 9.98
CA PRO A 29 5.65 3.21 10.81
C PRO A 29 4.55 2.15 10.88
N ASP A 30 3.28 2.55 10.97
CA ASP A 30 2.15 1.60 11.02
C ASP A 30 2.03 0.78 9.73
N SER A 31 2.16 1.45 8.58
CA SER A 31 2.05 0.81 7.27
C SER A 31 3.25 -0.11 6.99
N VAL A 32 4.45 0.30 7.46
CA VAL A 32 5.66 -0.51 7.39
C VAL A 32 5.55 -1.73 8.28
N ALA A 33 5.04 -1.58 9.51
CA ALA A 33 4.84 -2.71 10.43
C ALA A 33 3.86 -3.74 9.87
N LEU A 34 2.75 -3.29 9.26
CA LEU A 34 1.79 -4.18 8.58
C LEU A 34 2.44 -4.90 7.39
N ALA A 35 3.13 -4.17 6.52
CA ALA A 35 3.81 -4.74 5.36
C ALA A 35 4.88 -5.76 5.77
N HIS A 36 5.67 -5.43 6.79
CA HIS A 36 6.69 -6.32 7.34
C HIS A 36 6.07 -7.59 7.92
N TRP A 37 4.98 -7.47 8.70
CA TRP A 37 4.31 -8.64 9.27
C TRP A 37 3.77 -9.57 8.18
N LEU A 38 3.09 -9.03 7.17
CA LEU A 38 2.58 -9.81 6.04
C LEU A 38 3.72 -10.47 5.26
N TYR A 39 4.80 -9.74 4.97
CA TYR A 39 5.99 -10.27 4.33
C TYR A 39 6.60 -11.45 5.10
N ARG A 40 6.73 -11.33 6.42
CA ARG A 40 7.32 -12.35 7.29
C ARG A 40 6.49 -13.63 7.38
N HIS A 41 5.16 -13.52 7.28
CA HIS A 41 4.25 -14.66 7.43
C HIS A 41 3.67 -15.15 6.10
N ARG A 42 4.08 -14.58 4.96
CA ARG A 42 3.52 -14.92 3.64
C ARG A 42 3.59 -16.42 3.33
N GLU A 43 4.66 -17.09 3.73
CA GLU A 43 4.87 -18.53 3.49
C GLU A 43 3.95 -19.37 4.41
N GLU A 44 3.79 -18.96 5.68
CA GLU A 44 2.89 -19.62 6.64
C GLU A 44 1.44 -19.56 6.14
N TYR A 45 1.01 -18.38 5.68
CA TYR A 45 -0.33 -18.17 5.14
C TYR A 45 -0.48 -18.65 3.69
N GLY A 46 0.63 -18.94 3.00
CA GLY A 46 0.69 -19.30 1.59
C GLY A 46 0.08 -18.23 0.69
N ILE A 47 0.47 -16.98 0.89
CA ILE A 47 0.02 -15.80 0.13
C ILE A 47 1.18 -15.16 -0.63
N GLU A 48 0.86 -14.45 -1.70
CA GLU A 48 1.80 -13.55 -2.38
C GLU A 48 1.60 -12.12 -1.88
N VAL A 49 2.69 -11.38 -1.69
CA VAL A 49 2.65 -9.99 -1.22
C VAL A 49 3.24 -9.07 -2.28
N ALA A 50 2.56 -7.96 -2.56
CA ALA A 50 3.07 -6.85 -3.36
C ALA A 50 2.88 -5.53 -2.61
N LEU A 51 3.75 -4.56 -2.85
CA LEU A 51 3.69 -3.24 -2.23
C LEU A 51 3.15 -2.20 -3.21
N ALA A 52 2.25 -1.34 -2.73
CA ALA A 52 1.67 -0.25 -3.49
C ALA A 52 1.84 1.07 -2.73
N HIS A 53 2.61 1.99 -3.29
CA HIS A 53 2.77 3.34 -2.76
C HIS A 53 2.00 4.34 -3.63
N TYR A 54 1.40 5.34 -3.00
CA TYR A 54 0.69 6.41 -3.70
C TYR A 54 1.23 7.78 -3.31
N HIS A 55 1.93 8.41 -4.25
CA HIS A 55 2.53 9.71 -4.08
C HIS A 55 1.53 10.82 -4.43
N HIS A 56 0.98 11.46 -3.40
CA HIS A 56 -0.05 12.51 -3.54
C HIS A 56 0.49 13.87 -4.03
N GLY A 57 1.81 14.08 -4.09
CA GLY A 57 2.41 15.35 -4.51
C GLY A 57 2.21 16.52 -3.53
N LEU A 58 1.72 16.24 -2.31
CA LEU A 58 1.32 17.28 -1.36
C LEU A 58 2.48 17.78 -0.48
N ARG A 59 3.39 16.89 -0.09
CA ARG A 59 4.44 17.18 0.92
C ARG A 59 5.83 17.45 0.34
N GLY A 60 5.95 17.58 -0.99
CA GLY A 60 7.23 17.82 -1.65
C GLY A 60 8.27 16.78 -1.25
N ARG A 61 9.43 17.22 -0.76
CA ARG A 61 10.58 16.37 -0.44
C ARG A 61 10.29 15.22 0.53
N GLU A 62 9.43 15.42 1.52
CA GLU A 62 9.08 14.33 2.46
C GLU A 62 8.38 13.17 1.73
N ALA A 63 7.50 13.49 0.77
CA ALA A 63 6.82 12.46 -0.02
C ALA A 63 7.78 11.74 -0.98
N ASP A 64 8.79 12.46 -1.51
CA ASP A 64 9.85 11.85 -2.33
C ASP A 64 10.73 10.91 -1.49
N GLU A 65 11.02 11.28 -0.25
CA GLU A 65 11.77 10.46 0.71
C GLU A 65 10.98 9.20 1.12
N ASP A 66 9.68 9.32 1.38
CA ASP A 66 8.78 8.18 1.61
C ASP A 66 8.73 7.22 0.42
N GLU A 67 8.60 7.75 -0.80
CA GLU A 67 8.62 6.95 -2.04
C GLU A 67 9.95 6.20 -2.19
N ALA A 68 11.08 6.88 -1.98
CA ALA A 68 12.40 6.28 -2.09
C ALA A 68 12.62 5.17 -1.05
N PHE A 69 12.20 5.42 0.19
CA PHE A 69 12.27 4.45 1.28
C PHE A 69 11.44 3.20 0.97
N VAL A 70 10.18 3.36 0.55
CA VAL A 70 9.31 2.22 0.23
C VAL A 70 9.85 1.43 -0.95
N HIS A 71 10.35 2.12 -1.98
CA HIS A 71 10.95 1.46 -3.14
C HIS A 71 12.20 0.64 -2.76
N HIS A 72 13.03 1.15 -1.85
CA HIS A 72 14.18 0.42 -1.33
C HIS A 72 13.74 -0.85 -0.59
N LEU A 73 12.77 -0.70 0.31
CA LEU A 73 12.23 -1.81 1.10
C LEU A 73 11.60 -2.90 0.22
N ALA A 74 10.90 -2.53 -0.86
CA ALA A 74 10.39 -3.49 -1.83
C ALA A 74 11.51 -4.29 -2.53
N LYS A 75 12.62 -3.62 -2.86
CA LYS A 75 13.80 -4.28 -3.46
C LYS A 75 14.48 -5.23 -2.47
N GLU A 76 14.68 -4.79 -1.22
CA GLU A 76 15.29 -5.62 -0.19
C GLU A 76 14.47 -6.90 0.09
N TRP A 77 13.15 -6.79 0.04
CA TRP A 77 12.24 -7.92 0.25
C TRP A 77 11.95 -8.71 -1.04
N ASN A 78 12.52 -8.29 -2.17
CA ASN A 78 12.29 -8.85 -3.49
C ASN A 78 10.79 -9.00 -3.83
N LEU A 79 10.02 -7.95 -3.56
CA LEU A 79 8.57 -7.91 -3.79
C LEU A 79 8.22 -7.04 -5.01
N PRO A 80 7.13 -7.38 -5.74
CA PRO A 80 6.57 -6.48 -6.72
C PRO A 80 6.21 -5.13 -6.08
N TYR A 81 6.58 -4.05 -6.76
CA TYR A 81 6.35 -2.68 -6.30
C TYR A 81 5.55 -1.89 -7.34
N TYR A 82 4.52 -1.21 -6.87
CA TYR A 82 3.66 -0.37 -7.68
C TYR A 82 3.63 1.04 -7.13
N LEU A 83 3.90 1.99 -8.00
CA LEU A 83 3.86 3.41 -7.69
C LEU A 83 2.74 4.09 -8.48
N GLY A 84 1.85 4.76 -7.75
CA GLY A 84 0.87 5.69 -8.31
C GLY A 84 1.26 7.12 -7.94
N LYS A 85 1.04 8.06 -8.86
CA LYS A 85 1.26 9.50 -8.60
C LYS A 85 0.06 10.29 -9.06
N ALA A 86 -0.35 11.30 -8.30
CA ALA A 86 -1.26 12.34 -8.78
C ALA A 86 -0.78 13.71 -8.29
N PRO A 87 -0.75 14.73 -9.17
CA PRO A 87 -0.44 16.09 -8.78
C PRO A 87 -1.67 16.74 -8.13
N LEU A 88 -2.05 16.27 -6.93
CA LEU A 88 -3.27 16.73 -6.27
C LEU A 88 -3.24 18.24 -5.95
N LYS A 89 -2.04 18.84 -5.83
CA LYS A 89 -1.91 20.30 -5.72
C LYS A 89 -2.42 21.05 -6.95
N GLU A 90 -2.27 20.47 -8.13
CA GLU A 90 -2.71 21.07 -9.39
C GLU A 90 -4.20 20.83 -9.57
N ILE A 91 -4.66 19.61 -9.30
CA ILE A 91 -6.08 19.22 -9.41
C ILE A 91 -6.97 19.99 -8.42
N HIS A 92 -6.50 20.20 -7.18
CA HIS A 92 -7.27 20.91 -6.16
C HIS A 92 -7.43 22.41 -6.42
N LYS A 93 -6.60 23.02 -7.28
CA LYS A 93 -6.82 24.41 -7.69
C LYS A 93 -8.05 24.56 -8.60
N GLU A 94 -8.45 23.48 -9.27
CA GLU A 94 -9.56 23.48 -10.22
C GLU A 94 -10.87 22.98 -9.59
N GLU A 95 -10.80 22.13 -8.56
CA GLU A 95 -11.98 21.60 -7.84
C GLU A 95 -12.08 22.13 -6.40
N LEU A 96 -13.21 22.79 -6.08
CA LEU A 96 -13.63 23.25 -4.74
C LEU A 96 -14.00 22.09 -3.78
N GLY A 97 -13.25 20.98 -3.80
CA GLY A 97 -13.49 19.77 -3.02
C GLY A 97 -12.60 19.63 -1.78
N ASN A 98 -12.91 18.69 -0.89
CA ASN A 98 -12.02 18.32 0.22
C ASN A 98 -10.81 17.55 -0.31
N LEU A 99 -9.61 18.12 -0.20
CA LEU A 99 -8.36 17.53 -0.66
C LEU A 99 -8.12 16.11 -0.11
N GLN A 100 -8.57 15.81 1.11
CA GLN A 100 -8.43 14.48 1.69
C GLN A 100 -9.30 13.43 1.00
N ASP A 101 -10.53 13.80 0.63
CA ASP A 101 -11.46 12.89 -0.05
C ASP A 101 -10.98 12.60 -1.47
N LEU A 102 -10.48 13.63 -2.16
CA LEU A 102 -9.86 13.49 -3.48
C LEU A 102 -8.63 12.58 -3.41
N ALA A 103 -7.73 12.83 -2.45
CA ALA A 103 -6.56 11.97 -2.22
C ALA A 103 -6.98 10.51 -1.97
N ARG A 104 -8.02 10.31 -1.16
CA ARG A 104 -8.56 8.99 -0.89
C ARG A 104 -9.07 8.33 -2.16
N GLU A 105 -9.88 9.02 -2.97
CA GLU A 105 -10.44 8.47 -4.20
C GLU A 105 -9.36 8.00 -5.18
N TYR A 106 -8.40 8.87 -5.48
CA TYR A 106 -7.30 8.58 -6.40
C TYR A 106 -6.47 7.38 -5.95
N ARG A 107 -6.19 7.29 -4.64
CA ARG A 107 -5.48 6.15 -4.05
C ARG A 107 -6.26 4.85 -4.21
N TYR A 108 -7.57 4.85 -3.91
CA TYR A 108 -8.39 3.65 -4.07
C TYR A 108 -8.59 3.25 -5.53
N ARG A 109 -8.66 4.21 -6.45
CA ARG A 109 -8.70 3.95 -7.90
C ARG A 109 -7.44 3.20 -8.34
N PHE A 110 -6.27 3.73 -8.00
CA PHE A 110 -4.99 3.07 -8.25
C PHE A 110 -4.90 1.67 -7.64
N PHE A 111 -5.34 1.48 -6.40
CA PHE A 111 -5.33 0.15 -5.78
C PHE A 111 -6.27 -0.86 -6.46
N ARG A 112 -7.40 -0.41 -6.99
CA ARG A 112 -8.31 -1.28 -7.76
C ARG A 112 -7.68 -1.70 -9.07
N GLU A 113 -7.14 -0.75 -9.84
CA GLU A 113 -6.45 -1.02 -11.10
C GLU A 113 -5.34 -2.07 -10.91
N ARG A 114 -4.46 -1.88 -9.91
CA ARG A 114 -3.36 -2.81 -9.64
C ARG A 114 -3.79 -4.16 -9.07
N ARG A 115 -4.99 -4.25 -8.50
CA ARG A 115 -5.55 -5.53 -8.08
C ARG A 115 -6.06 -6.33 -9.27
N GLU A 116 -6.69 -5.67 -10.25
CA GLU A 116 -7.22 -6.30 -11.46
C GLU A 116 -6.07 -6.84 -12.33
N ASP A 117 -4.99 -6.07 -12.52
CA ASP A 117 -3.77 -6.48 -13.25
C ASP A 117 -3.12 -7.77 -12.71
N ARG A 118 -3.38 -8.12 -11.44
CA ARG A 118 -2.83 -9.32 -10.78
C ARG A 118 -3.83 -10.48 -10.72
N SER A 119 -5.08 -10.26 -11.10
CA SER A 119 -6.13 -11.28 -11.08
C SER A 119 -6.15 -12.14 -12.35
N GLU A 120 -5.44 -11.67 -13.39
CA GLU A 120 -5.10 -12.43 -14.61
C GLU A 120 -3.85 -13.30 -14.40
#